data_AF-A0A7S1L771-F1
#
_entry.id   AF-A0A7S1L771-F1
#
_cell.length_a   1.000
_cell.length_b   1.000
_cell.length_c   1.000
_cell.angle_alpha   90.00
_cell.angle_beta   90.00
_cell.angle_gamma   90.00
#
_symmetry.space_group_name_H-M   'P 1'
#
loop_
_entity.id
_entity.type
_entity.pdbx_description
1 polymer ?
#
loop_
_entity_poly.entity_id
_entity_poly.type
_entity_poly.pdbx_seq_one_letter_code
_entity_poly.pdbx_strand_id
1 'polypeptide(L)'
;MAPTEEGDGAAAGAAAAAFERGQQALRAGDLPCAIEHLESSLRCDGGETIDTHLLLAEALWQSSQGAGTEKALPHYEAAASLARSSGDSTKEGMVALGHGFALSQLGRAAEARERLTYAKELAQADGNEPAVQFLDKMLSQAAEPPAAGADAVRRTWRQFSETVAAGKPAVLFARGGLAAPADAEALRGAKLLRAAGCSKLEVVDVLEPGPSVPDGLQGLADSPHLAFPQLFVAGGELEAWLEVPAAELRERLAAAGVPLGEPGSDEPEPCHGTSAFAEGLEPWEVALVELVSKDGASDWAAKAACLKEKGFGGEQGGPEPEAALLEAAWERLAPVVREKLEKQPEMPCGHSCSTCPTRHDCQLHDAVGHVRDIEDLAPKGG
;
A
#
# COMPACT_ATOMS: atom_id res chain seq x y z
N MET A 1 44.80 -51.23 -10.92
CA MET A 1 44.71 -49.86 -11.46
C MET A 1 44.46 -48.96 -10.28
N ALA A 2 45.51 -48.27 -9.81
CA ALA A 2 45.37 -47.25 -8.79
C ALA A 2 44.73 -46.01 -9.44
N PRO A 3 43.76 -45.34 -8.80
CA PRO A 3 43.27 -44.06 -9.28
C PRO A 3 44.40 -43.03 -9.17
N THR A 4 44.55 -42.25 -10.24
CA THR A 4 45.57 -41.21 -10.40
C THR A 4 45.26 -40.01 -9.52
N GLU A 5 46.07 -39.79 -8.48
CA GLU A 5 46.03 -38.61 -7.58
C GLU A 5 46.31 -37.27 -8.28
N GLU A 6 46.70 -37.27 -9.57
CA GLU A 6 46.99 -36.06 -10.35
C GLU A 6 45.74 -35.23 -10.71
N GLY A 7 44.53 -35.80 -10.64
CA GLY A 7 43.27 -35.10 -10.94
C GLY A 7 42.77 -34.19 -9.81
N ASP A 8 42.85 -34.66 -8.56
CA ASP A 8 42.27 -33.96 -7.40
C ASP A 8 43.04 -32.68 -7.05
N GLY A 9 44.37 -32.67 -7.28
CA GLY A 9 45.19 -31.48 -7.02
C GLY A 9 44.93 -30.32 -7.98
N ALA A 10 44.57 -30.60 -9.23
CA ALA A 10 44.30 -29.56 -10.24
C ALA A 10 42.94 -28.89 -10.00
N ALA A 11 41.92 -29.66 -9.59
CA ALA A 11 40.58 -29.16 -9.28
C ALA A 11 40.58 -28.26 -8.04
N ALA A 12 41.27 -28.68 -6.97
CA ALA A 12 41.44 -27.86 -5.77
C ALA A 12 42.20 -26.55 -6.05
N GLY A 13 43.19 -26.58 -6.95
CA GLY A 13 43.90 -25.38 -7.40
C GLY A 13 42.99 -24.38 -8.14
N ALA A 14 42.03 -24.87 -8.93
CA ALA A 14 41.07 -24.02 -9.64
C ALA A 14 40.08 -23.33 -8.68
N ALA A 15 39.59 -24.06 -7.67
CA ALA A 15 38.70 -23.52 -6.64
C ALA A 15 39.37 -22.37 -5.86
N ALA A 16 40.62 -22.58 -5.42
CA ALA A 16 41.41 -21.59 -4.69
C ALA A 16 41.70 -20.35 -5.54
N ALA A 17 42.12 -20.53 -6.80
CA ALA A 17 42.38 -19.41 -7.69
C ALA A 17 41.13 -18.57 -7.99
N ALA A 18 39.96 -19.22 -8.13
CA ALA A 18 38.69 -18.51 -8.29
C ALA A 18 38.31 -17.73 -7.03
N PHE A 19 38.46 -18.34 -5.85
CA PHE A 19 38.22 -17.68 -4.57
C PHE A 19 39.12 -16.45 -4.35
N GLU A 20 40.42 -16.57 -4.63
CA GLU A 20 41.38 -15.46 -4.51
C GLU A 20 41.02 -14.30 -5.44
N ARG A 21 40.61 -14.58 -6.68
CA ARG A 21 40.12 -13.55 -7.61
C ARG A 21 38.84 -12.89 -7.11
N GLY A 22 37.92 -13.67 -6.54
CA GLY A 22 36.69 -13.16 -5.92
C GLY A 22 37.00 -12.19 -4.77
N GLN A 23 37.92 -12.54 -3.89
CA GLN A 23 38.40 -11.63 -2.83
C GLN A 23 39.05 -10.36 -3.38
N GLN A 24 39.87 -10.48 -4.42
CA GLN A 24 40.52 -9.33 -5.04
C GLN A 24 39.49 -8.38 -5.64
N ALA A 25 38.48 -8.91 -6.33
CA ALA A 25 37.38 -8.14 -6.89
C ALA A 25 36.55 -7.44 -5.80
N LEU A 26 36.23 -8.14 -4.70
CA LEU A 26 35.56 -7.52 -3.53
C LEU A 26 36.36 -6.34 -2.98
N ARG A 27 37.66 -6.51 -2.76
CA ARG A 27 38.55 -5.42 -2.28
C ARG A 27 38.63 -4.26 -3.26
N ALA A 28 38.46 -4.51 -4.55
CA ALA A 28 38.42 -3.48 -5.60
C ALA A 28 37.04 -2.82 -5.74
N GLY A 29 36.01 -3.32 -5.06
CA GLY A 29 34.62 -2.86 -5.21
C GLY A 29 33.94 -3.34 -6.49
N ASP A 30 34.54 -4.27 -7.22
CA ASP A 30 33.95 -4.88 -8.43
C ASP A 30 33.03 -6.04 -8.04
N LEU A 31 31.83 -5.70 -7.57
CA LEU A 31 30.86 -6.65 -7.05
C LEU A 31 30.40 -7.70 -8.09
N PRO A 32 30.12 -7.34 -9.36
CA PRO A 32 29.79 -8.33 -10.38
C PRO A 32 30.91 -9.36 -10.60
N CYS A 33 32.16 -8.91 -10.70
CA CYS A 33 33.31 -9.80 -10.88
C CYS A 33 33.56 -10.68 -9.65
N ALA A 34 33.35 -10.13 -8.45
CA ALA A 34 33.43 -10.90 -7.21
C ALA A 34 32.41 -12.04 -7.17
N ILE A 35 31.14 -11.74 -7.46
CA ILE A 35 30.06 -12.72 -7.48
C ILE A 35 30.39 -13.84 -8.48
N GLU A 36 30.79 -13.48 -9.71
CA GLU A 36 31.13 -14.46 -10.76
C GLU A 36 32.26 -15.40 -10.32
N HIS A 37 33.33 -14.85 -9.73
CA HIS A 37 34.47 -15.64 -9.30
C HIS A 37 34.18 -16.51 -8.07
N LEU A 38 33.38 -16.03 -7.11
CA LEU A 38 32.99 -16.81 -5.93
C LEU A 38 32.02 -17.93 -6.30
N GLU A 39 31.05 -17.68 -7.18
CA GLU A 39 30.21 -18.74 -7.75
C GLU A 39 31.04 -19.76 -8.56
N SER A 40 32.06 -19.29 -9.29
CA SER A 40 32.98 -20.19 -9.99
C SER A 40 33.79 -21.05 -9.02
N SER A 41 34.16 -20.52 -7.86
CA SER A 41 34.82 -21.30 -6.81
C SER A 41 33.88 -22.40 -6.30
N LEU A 42 32.62 -22.06 -5.97
CA LEU A 42 31.61 -23.04 -5.51
C LEU A 42 31.34 -24.17 -6.51
N ARG A 43 31.52 -23.93 -7.81
CA ARG A 43 31.35 -24.96 -8.86
C ARG A 43 32.55 -25.92 -8.98
N CYS A 44 33.68 -25.60 -8.36
CA CYS A 44 34.87 -26.45 -8.38
C CYS A 44 34.90 -27.38 -7.15
N ASP A 45 35.47 -28.58 -7.32
CA ASP A 45 35.68 -29.50 -6.21
C ASP A 45 36.58 -28.85 -5.14
N GLY A 46 36.12 -28.91 -3.88
CA GLY A 46 36.80 -28.26 -2.74
C GLY A 46 36.56 -26.75 -2.62
N GLY A 47 35.72 -26.14 -3.46
CA GLY A 47 35.38 -24.71 -3.36
C GLY A 47 34.22 -24.38 -2.43
N GLU A 48 33.42 -25.38 -2.03
CA GLU A 48 32.37 -25.23 -1.03
C GLU A 48 33.00 -25.09 0.37
N THR A 49 33.24 -23.84 0.77
CA THR A 49 33.82 -23.51 2.07
C THR A 49 32.97 -22.44 2.76
N ILE A 50 33.13 -22.34 4.09
CA ILE A 50 32.48 -21.29 4.90
C ILE A 50 32.79 -19.90 4.32
N ASP A 51 34.06 -19.66 3.98
CA ASP A 51 34.53 -18.35 3.52
C ASP A 51 34.01 -18.02 2.11
N THR A 52 33.93 -19.01 1.21
CA THR A 52 33.37 -18.81 -0.14
C THR A 52 31.91 -18.36 -0.05
N HIS A 53 31.11 -19.01 0.80
CA HIS A 53 29.72 -18.65 1.01
C HIS A 53 29.54 -17.29 1.70
N LEU A 54 30.34 -17.00 2.73
CA LEU A 54 30.29 -15.71 3.43
C LEU A 54 30.60 -14.54 2.49
N LEU A 55 31.67 -14.64 1.71
CA LEU A 55 32.04 -13.58 0.77
C LEU A 55 31.03 -13.43 -0.35
N LEU A 56 30.40 -14.52 -0.80
CA LEU A 56 29.37 -14.44 -1.83
C LEU A 56 28.10 -13.77 -1.27
N ALA A 57 27.70 -14.12 -0.05
CA ALA A 57 26.60 -13.46 0.64
C ALA A 57 26.86 -11.96 0.81
N GLU A 58 28.08 -11.57 1.20
CA GLU A 58 28.50 -10.18 1.30
C GLU A 58 28.47 -9.45 -0.05
N ALA A 59 29.02 -10.05 -1.11
CA ALA A 59 29.04 -9.46 -2.44
C ALA A 59 27.62 -9.21 -2.97
N LEU A 60 26.72 -10.19 -2.79
CA LEU A 60 25.30 -10.07 -3.12
C LEU A 60 24.62 -8.99 -2.30
N TRP A 61 24.89 -8.93 -0.99
CA TRP A 61 24.37 -7.90 -0.11
C TRP A 61 24.83 -6.49 -0.53
N GLN A 62 26.13 -6.28 -0.78
CA GLN A 62 26.65 -5.00 -1.24
C GLN A 62 26.07 -4.59 -2.61
N SER A 63 25.81 -5.57 -3.50
CA SER A 63 25.21 -5.30 -4.82
C SER A 63 23.78 -4.75 -4.73
N SER A 64 23.10 -5.00 -3.60
CA SER A 64 21.78 -4.45 -3.28
C SER A 64 21.83 -3.02 -2.68
N GLN A 65 23.00 -2.37 -2.70
CA GLN A 65 23.23 -1.06 -2.08
C GLN A 65 22.90 -1.04 -0.58
N GLY A 66 23.09 -2.19 0.10
CA GLY A 66 22.86 -2.33 1.53
C GLY A 66 21.41 -2.54 1.94
N ALA A 67 20.45 -2.60 1.00
CA ALA A 67 19.04 -2.89 1.28
C ALA A 67 18.77 -4.37 1.66
N GLY A 68 19.75 -5.25 1.50
CA GLY A 68 19.53 -6.68 1.64
C GLY A 68 19.06 -7.33 0.35
N THR A 69 19.30 -8.63 0.21
CA THR A 69 18.79 -9.41 -0.92
C THR A 69 18.52 -10.84 -0.48
N GLU A 70 17.36 -11.36 -0.88
CA GLU A 70 16.98 -12.76 -0.66
C GLU A 70 18.02 -13.74 -1.24
N LYS A 71 18.77 -13.32 -2.27
CA LYS A 71 19.84 -14.13 -2.88
C LYS A 71 21.00 -14.44 -1.91
N ALA A 72 21.22 -13.61 -0.90
CA ALA A 72 22.32 -13.81 0.06
C ALA A 72 21.99 -14.86 1.13
N LEU A 73 20.71 -15.06 1.45
CA LEU A 73 20.28 -15.91 2.57
C LEU A 73 20.70 -17.39 2.42
N PRO A 74 20.53 -18.04 1.26
CA PRO A 74 20.96 -19.43 1.08
C PRO A 74 22.46 -19.63 1.34
N HIS A 75 23.29 -18.61 1.07
CA HIS A 75 24.72 -18.67 1.32
C HIS A 75 25.05 -18.51 2.80
N TYR A 76 24.34 -17.66 3.55
CA TYR A 76 24.47 -17.64 5.01
C TYR A 76 24.06 -18.98 5.64
N GLU A 77 22.99 -19.60 5.15
CA GLU A 77 22.55 -20.92 5.64
C GLU A 77 23.57 -22.02 5.36
N ALA A 78 24.14 -22.05 4.13
CA ALA A 78 25.19 -22.98 3.76
C ALA A 78 26.45 -22.79 4.60
N ALA A 79 26.92 -21.53 4.77
CA ALA A 79 28.06 -21.22 5.61
C ALA A 79 27.85 -21.64 7.08
N ALA A 80 26.64 -21.46 7.62
CA ALA A 80 26.31 -21.86 8.99
C ALA A 80 26.31 -23.38 9.15
N SER A 81 25.79 -24.10 8.16
CA SER A 81 25.82 -25.57 8.13
C SER A 81 27.25 -26.11 8.15
N LEU A 82 28.13 -25.52 7.33
CA LEU A 82 29.55 -25.87 7.27
C LEU A 82 30.29 -25.54 8.57
N ALA A 83 30.04 -24.37 9.16
CA ALA A 83 30.65 -23.98 10.44
C ALA A 83 30.24 -24.91 11.59
N ARG A 84 28.97 -25.34 11.63
CA ARG A 84 28.51 -26.36 12.59
C ARG A 84 29.18 -27.69 12.40
N SER A 85 29.27 -28.18 11.16
CA SER A 85 29.85 -29.49 10.88
C SER A 85 31.35 -29.53 11.14
N SER A 86 32.05 -28.40 10.99
CA SER A 86 33.46 -28.27 11.37
C SER A 86 33.69 -28.00 12.86
N GLY A 87 32.64 -27.69 13.63
CA GLY A 87 32.75 -27.31 15.04
C GLY A 87 33.43 -25.94 15.25
N ASP A 88 33.45 -25.09 14.22
CA ASP A 88 34.04 -23.75 14.29
C ASP A 88 33.01 -22.75 14.82
N SER A 89 32.85 -22.70 16.14
CA SER A 89 31.87 -21.84 16.82
C SER A 89 32.10 -20.35 16.58
N THR A 90 33.35 -19.94 16.37
CA THR A 90 33.70 -18.55 16.07
C THR A 90 33.18 -18.16 14.69
N LYS A 91 33.45 -18.98 13.66
CA LYS A 91 32.89 -18.73 12.32
C LYS A 91 31.37 -18.85 12.32
N GLU A 92 30.79 -19.80 13.05
CA GLU A 92 29.33 -19.91 13.16
C GLU A 92 28.72 -18.62 13.72
N GLY A 93 29.31 -18.04 14.78
CA GLY A 93 28.86 -16.77 15.35
C GLY A 93 28.93 -15.61 14.35
N MET A 94 30.01 -15.53 13.56
CA MET A 94 30.16 -14.53 12.50
C MET A 94 29.11 -14.69 11.39
N VAL A 95 28.85 -15.94 10.97
CA VAL A 95 27.80 -16.23 9.98
C VAL A 95 26.42 -15.84 10.51
N ALA A 96 26.11 -16.21 11.75
CA ALA A 96 24.83 -15.90 12.39
C ALA A 96 24.62 -14.38 12.52
N LEU A 97 25.66 -13.62 12.87
CA LEU A 97 25.63 -12.16 12.91
C LEU A 97 25.33 -11.57 11.52
N GLY A 98 26.06 -11.98 10.48
CA GLY A 98 25.85 -11.50 9.12
C GLY A 98 24.46 -11.83 8.58
N HIS A 99 23.97 -13.03 8.87
CA HIS A 99 22.63 -13.47 8.51
C HIS A 99 21.55 -12.62 9.20
N GLY A 100 21.68 -12.42 10.52
CA GLY A 100 20.75 -11.59 11.28
C GLY A 100 20.68 -10.16 10.77
N PHE A 101 21.82 -9.59 10.39
CA PHE A 101 21.88 -8.27 9.77
C PHE A 101 21.15 -8.23 8.42
N ALA A 102 21.41 -9.20 7.54
CA ALA A 102 20.75 -9.29 6.23
C ALA A 102 19.22 -9.42 6.35
N LEU A 103 18.75 -10.24 7.29
CA LEU A 103 17.32 -10.39 7.59
C LEU A 103 16.69 -9.09 8.09
N SER A 104 17.41 -8.33 8.92
CA SER A 104 16.94 -7.03 9.41
C SER A 104 16.73 -6.05 8.25
N GLN A 105 17.64 -6.00 7.29
CA GLN A 105 17.54 -5.12 6.11
C GLN A 105 16.38 -5.53 5.19
N LEU A 106 16.06 -6.83 5.13
CA LEU A 106 14.90 -7.37 4.40
C LEU A 106 13.57 -7.19 5.16
N GLY A 107 13.54 -6.54 6.33
CA GLY A 107 12.34 -6.36 7.14
C GLY A 107 11.87 -7.62 7.88
N ARG A 108 12.67 -8.70 7.88
CA ARG A 108 12.37 -9.99 8.55
C ARG A 108 12.79 -9.96 10.02
N ALA A 109 12.24 -9.00 10.77
CA ALA A 109 12.70 -8.63 12.11
C ALA A 109 12.72 -9.78 13.13
N ALA A 110 11.71 -10.66 13.10
CA ALA A 110 11.64 -11.80 14.02
C ALA A 110 12.80 -12.79 13.79
N GLU A 111 13.05 -13.15 12.53
CA GLU A 111 14.13 -14.06 12.14
C GLU A 111 15.50 -13.41 12.35
N ALA A 112 15.62 -12.12 12.05
CA ALA A 112 16.83 -11.34 12.33
C ALA A 112 17.20 -11.43 13.82
N ARG A 113 16.22 -11.22 14.71
CA ARG A 113 16.42 -11.28 16.15
C ARG A 113 16.81 -12.67 16.63
N GLU A 114 16.17 -13.72 16.09
CA GLU A 114 16.54 -15.11 16.39
C GLU A 114 18.02 -15.36 16.05
N ARG A 115 18.45 -14.97 14.84
CA ARG A 115 19.84 -15.15 14.40
C ARG A 115 20.84 -14.31 15.19
N LEU A 116 20.52 -13.05 15.50
CA LEU A 116 21.37 -12.19 16.33
C LEU A 116 21.47 -12.69 17.77
N THR A 117 20.38 -13.24 18.32
CA THR A 117 20.39 -13.86 19.66
C THR A 117 21.29 -15.09 19.67
N TYR A 118 21.17 -15.93 18.64
CA TYR A 118 22.03 -17.11 18.50
C TYR A 118 23.51 -16.73 18.35
N ALA A 119 23.82 -15.71 17.53
CA ALA A 119 25.19 -15.18 17.42
C ALA A 119 25.74 -14.70 18.77
N LYS A 120 24.87 -14.11 19.61
CA LYS A 120 25.24 -13.62 20.95
C LYS A 120 25.56 -14.77 21.90
N GLU A 121 24.77 -15.83 21.88
CA GLU A 121 25.02 -17.04 22.69
C GLU A 121 26.38 -17.66 22.34
N LEU A 122 26.71 -17.74 21.05
CA LEU A 122 28.02 -18.22 20.59
C LEU A 122 29.16 -17.30 21.04
N ALA A 123 29.01 -15.98 20.91
CA ALA A 123 30.00 -15.02 21.38
C ALA A 123 30.20 -15.08 22.90
N GLN A 124 29.14 -15.31 23.68
CA GLN A 124 29.22 -15.51 25.13
C GLN A 124 29.96 -16.79 25.49
N ALA A 125 29.67 -17.89 24.79
CA ALA A 125 30.36 -19.16 25.00
C ALA A 125 31.87 -19.06 24.67
N ASP A 126 32.23 -18.23 23.69
CA ASP A 126 33.61 -17.95 23.29
C ASP A 126 34.31 -16.89 24.19
N GLY A 127 33.57 -16.25 25.11
CA GLY A 127 34.10 -15.18 25.95
C GLY A 127 34.43 -13.88 25.19
N ASN A 128 33.86 -13.69 24.00
CA ASN A 128 34.09 -12.52 23.14
C ASN A 128 33.19 -11.34 23.56
N GLU A 129 33.53 -10.71 24.69
CA GLU A 129 32.79 -9.59 25.25
C GLU A 129 32.55 -8.41 24.27
N PRO A 130 33.52 -7.99 23.43
CA PRO A 130 33.26 -6.97 22.40
C PRO A 130 32.15 -7.35 21.41
N ALA A 131 32.09 -8.62 20.98
CA ALA A 131 31.04 -9.10 20.08
C ALA A 131 29.68 -9.12 20.78
N VAL A 132 29.63 -9.51 22.06
CA VAL A 132 28.40 -9.47 22.88
C VAL A 132 27.84 -8.05 22.95
N GLN A 133 28.68 -7.06 23.25
CA GLN A 133 28.26 -5.65 23.33
C GLN A 133 27.79 -5.10 21.99
N PHE A 134 28.43 -5.52 20.89
CA PHE A 134 27.98 -5.17 19.54
C PHE A 134 26.61 -5.77 19.23
N LEU A 135 26.42 -7.05 19.54
CA LEU A 135 25.15 -7.76 19.34
C LEU A 135 24.03 -7.19 20.23
N ASP A 136 24.32 -6.73 21.44
CA ASP A 136 23.36 -6.02 22.28
C ASP A 136 22.86 -4.72 21.63
N LYS A 137 23.78 -3.94 21.04
CA LYS A 137 23.39 -2.76 20.25
C LYS A 137 22.53 -3.15 19.07
N MET A 138 22.93 -4.16 18.30
CA MET A 138 22.17 -4.65 17.15
C MET A 138 20.77 -5.12 17.55
N LEU A 139 20.64 -5.90 18.63
CA LEU A 139 19.36 -6.40 19.15
C LEU A 139 18.46 -5.30 19.72
N SER A 140 19.02 -4.17 20.13
CA SER A 140 18.25 -2.98 20.51
C SER A 140 17.76 -2.17 19.32
N GLN A 141 18.48 -2.22 18.19
CA GLN A 141 18.19 -1.48 16.95
C GLN A 141 17.31 -2.27 15.98
N ALA A 142 17.52 -3.59 15.89
CA ALA A 142 16.59 -4.53 15.30
C ALA A 142 15.38 -4.54 16.23
N ALA A 143 14.48 -3.57 15.98
CA ALA A 143 13.36 -3.24 16.84
C ALA A 143 12.76 -4.50 17.45
N GLU A 144 12.45 -4.45 18.75
CA GLU A 144 11.39 -5.34 19.21
C GLU A 144 10.21 -5.15 18.24
N PRO A 145 9.60 -6.22 17.68
CA PRO A 145 8.25 -6.04 17.18
C PRO A 145 7.52 -5.31 18.32
N PRO A 146 6.95 -4.10 18.08
CA PRO A 146 6.44 -3.25 19.14
C PRO A 146 5.63 -4.16 20.04
N ALA A 147 6.09 -4.31 21.30
CA ALA A 147 5.78 -5.45 22.15
C ALA A 147 4.43 -6.02 21.76
N ALA A 148 4.38 -7.25 21.24
CA ALA A 148 3.20 -7.86 20.62
C ALA A 148 1.98 -8.03 21.56
N GLY A 149 1.89 -7.23 22.62
CA GLY A 149 0.66 -6.91 23.31
C GLY A 149 -0.14 -5.85 22.55
N ALA A 150 -1.46 -6.00 22.65
CA ALA A 150 -2.46 -5.12 22.08
C ALA A 150 -2.23 -3.62 22.36
N ASP A 151 -1.56 -3.28 23.47
CA ASP A 151 -1.31 -1.90 23.88
C ASP A 151 -0.23 -1.19 23.07
N ALA A 152 0.78 -1.90 22.57
CA ALA A 152 1.80 -1.29 21.72
C ALA A 152 1.22 -0.98 20.34
N VAL A 153 0.46 -1.92 19.78
CA VAL A 153 -0.28 -1.73 18.52
C VAL A 153 -1.22 -0.52 18.63
N ARG A 154 -2.04 -0.47 19.69
CA ARG A 154 -2.96 0.65 19.93
C ARG A 154 -2.23 1.98 20.09
N ARG A 155 -1.09 2.02 20.79
CA ARG A 155 -0.30 3.24 20.98
C ARG A 155 0.30 3.74 19.67
N THR A 156 0.92 2.86 18.90
CA THR A 156 1.51 3.20 17.59
C THR A 156 0.44 3.72 16.65
N TRP A 157 -0.70 3.02 16.57
CA TRP A 157 -1.83 3.45 15.76
C TRP A 157 -2.36 4.81 16.19
N ARG A 158 -2.62 5.02 17.49
CA ARG A 158 -3.11 6.30 18.02
C ARG A 158 -2.18 7.45 17.68
N GLN A 159 -0.86 7.31 17.89
CA GLN A 159 0.11 8.36 17.59
C GLN A 159 0.09 8.74 16.10
N PHE A 160 -0.01 7.75 15.21
CA PHE A 160 -0.12 7.96 13.78
C PHE A 160 -1.43 8.69 13.43
N SER A 161 -2.57 8.18 13.89
CA SER A 161 -3.89 8.74 13.57
C SER A 161 -4.05 10.16 14.10
N GLU A 162 -3.57 10.46 15.31
CA GLU A 162 -3.54 11.81 15.88
C GLU A 162 -2.69 12.76 15.01
N THR A 163 -1.55 12.29 14.51
CA THR A 163 -0.69 13.08 13.62
C THR A 163 -1.37 13.37 12.28
N VAL A 164 -2.02 12.38 11.67
CA VAL A 164 -2.76 12.54 10.40
C VAL A 164 -3.98 13.44 10.57
N ALA A 165 -4.66 13.36 11.72
CA ALA A 165 -5.83 14.17 12.04
C ALA A 165 -5.48 15.58 12.55
N ALA A 166 -4.21 15.85 12.86
CA ALA A 166 -3.78 17.14 13.39
C ALA A 166 -4.13 18.29 12.43
N GLY A 167 -4.86 19.29 12.95
CA GLY A 167 -5.27 20.46 12.19
C GLY A 167 -6.46 20.25 11.23
N LYS A 168 -7.06 19.06 11.21
CA LYS A 168 -8.24 18.76 10.38
C LYS A 168 -9.52 18.77 11.24
N PRO A 169 -10.65 19.25 10.69
CA PRO A 169 -11.95 19.19 11.37
C PRO A 169 -12.34 17.78 11.80
N ALA A 170 -12.23 16.82 10.88
CA ALA A 170 -12.43 15.41 11.15
C ALA A 170 -11.79 14.53 10.07
N VAL A 171 -11.37 13.32 10.46
CA VAL A 171 -10.78 12.29 9.57
C VAL A 171 -11.38 10.93 9.95
N LEU A 172 -11.79 10.17 8.94
CA LEU A 172 -12.25 8.79 9.10
C LEU A 172 -11.16 7.83 8.64
N PHE A 173 -10.74 6.92 9.53
CA PHE A 173 -9.93 5.76 9.18
C PHE A 173 -10.87 4.58 9.02
N ALA A 174 -10.96 4.03 7.81
CA ALA A 174 -11.89 2.93 7.49
C ALA A 174 -11.26 1.97 6.48
N ARG A 175 -11.84 0.77 6.37
CA ARG A 175 -11.55 -0.15 5.27
C ARG A 175 -12.45 0.22 4.09
N GLY A 176 -11.88 0.72 3.01
CA GLY A 176 -12.63 1.34 1.92
C GLY A 176 -12.97 2.82 2.18
N GLY A 177 -13.61 3.43 1.18
CA GLY A 177 -14.09 4.82 1.24
C GLY A 177 -15.51 4.94 1.81
N LEU A 178 -15.98 6.17 2.02
CA LEU A 178 -17.39 6.42 2.38
C LEU A 178 -18.36 5.95 1.28
N ALA A 179 -17.97 6.09 0.01
CA ALA A 179 -18.76 5.67 -1.14
C ALA A 179 -18.70 4.15 -1.38
N ALA A 180 -17.56 3.52 -1.09
CA ALA A 180 -17.31 2.10 -1.30
C ALA A 180 -16.71 1.47 -0.03
N PRO A 181 -17.51 1.28 1.03
CA PRO A 181 -17.05 0.65 2.26
C PRO A 181 -16.72 -0.83 2.01
N ALA A 182 -15.56 -1.29 2.49
CA ALA A 182 -15.07 -2.64 2.21
C ALA A 182 -15.67 -3.72 3.13
N ASP A 183 -16.26 -3.32 4.28
CA ASP A 183 -16.89 -4.24 5.22
C ASP A 183 -18.16 -3.67 5.87
N ALA A 184 -18.85 -4.50 6.65
CA ALA A 184 -20.15 -4.17 7.25
C ALA A 184 -20.05 -3.05 8.30
N GLU A 185 -18.95 -2.96 9.05
CA GLU A 185 -18.73 -1.90 10.04
C GLU A 185 -18.41 -0.57 9.36
N ALA A 186 -17.60 -0.58 8.31
CA ALA A 186 -17.36 0.59 7.46
C ALA A 186 -18.67 1.09 6.83
N LEU A 187 -19.52 0.19 6.33
CA LEU A 187 -20.84 0.54 5.79
C LEU A 187 -21.75 1.14 6.86
N ARG A 188 -21.77 0.56 8.07
CA ARG A 188 -22.52 1.09 9.21
C ARG A 188 -22.05 2.50 9.56
N GLY A 189 -20.74 2.73 9.65
CA GLY A 189 -20.16 4.03 9.90
C GLY A 189 -20.51 5.06 8.82
N ALA A 190 -20.41 4.68 7.54
CA ALA A 190 -20.78 5.53 6.43
C ALA A 190 -22.27 5.94 6.47
N LYS A 191 -23.18 5.00 6.78
CA LYS A 191 -24.61 5.29 6.96
C LYS A 191 -24.85 6.26 8.12
N LEU A 192 -24.17 6.07 9.24
CA LEU A 192 -24.31 6.96 10.41
C LEU A 192 -23.81 8.38 10.11
N LEU A 193 -22.68 8.52 9.41
CA LEU A 193 -22.16 9.82 8.97
C LEU A 193 -23.12 10.52 8.01
N ARG A 194 -23.69 9.79 7.04
CA ARG A 194 -24.72 10.35 6.13
C ARG A 194 -25.97 10.80 6.89
N ALA A 195 -26.45 10.00 7.85
CA ALA A 195 -27.58 10.38 8.70
C ALA A 195 -27.30 11.63 9.55
N ALA A 196 -26.03 11.84 9.95
CA ALA A 196 -25.57 13.07 10.60
C ALA A 196 -25.46 14.26 9.62
N GLY A 197 -25.68 14.06 8.32
CA GLY A 197 -25.56 15.05 7.25
C GLY A 197 -24.13 15.27 6.76
N CYS A 198 -23.21 14.35 7.04
CA CYS A 198 -21.83 14.39 6.56
C CYS A 198 -21.72 13.60 5.24
N SER A 199 -21.70 14.32 4.12
CA SER A 199 -21.49 13.73 2.78
C SER A 199 -20.05 13.83 2.29
N LYS A 200 -19.26 14.74 2.86
CA LYS A 200 -17.84 14.93 2.54
C LYS A 200 -17.02 14.92 3.82
N LEU A 201 -16.10 13.97 3.89
CA LEU A 201 -15.16 13.81 4.99
C LEU A 201 -13.84 13.32 4.40
N GLU A 202 -12.72 13.71 4.98
CA GLU A 202 -11.45 13.11 4.63
C GLU A 202 -11.44 11.65 5.13
N VAL A 203 -11.21 10.72 4.21
CA VAL A 203 -11.15 9.28 4.51
C VAL A 203 -9.75 8.77 4.20
N VAL A 204 -9.16 8.09 5.16
CA VAL A 204 -7.95 7.31 4.99
C VAL A 204 -8.39 5.85 4.87
N ASP A 205 -8.30 5.31 3.65
CA ASP A 205 -8.48 3.87 3.45
C ASP A 205 -7.26 3.15 4.01
N VAL A 206 -7.45 2.36 5.07
CA VAL A 206 -6.37 1.64 5.74
C VAL A 206 -5.91 0.40 4.96
N LEU A 207 -6.63 0.02 3.90
CA LEU A 207 -6.25 -1.09 3.00
C LEU A 207 -5.39 -0.63 1.82
N GLU A 208 -5.44 0.65 1.44
CA GLU A 208 -4.68 1.15 0.30
C GLU A 208 -3.30 1.64 0.73
N PRO A 209 -2.21 1.04 0.21
CA PRO A 209 -0.86 1.55 0.47
C PRO A 209 -0.68 2.92 -0.19
N GLY A 210 -0.14 3.89 0.55
CA GLY A 210 0.05 5.22 -0.01
C GLY A 210 0.63 6.23 0.98
N PRO A 211 0.81 7.49 0.57
CA PRO A 211 1.31 8.56 1.46
C PRO A 211 0.44 8.75 2.70
N SER A 212 -0.82 8.30 2.64
CA SER A 212 -1.79 8.32 3.72
C SER A 212 -1.60 7.21 4.76
N VAL A 213 -0.90 6.11 4.42
CA VAL A 213 -0.61 4.97 5.31
C VAL A 213 0.82 4.47 5.04
N PRO A 214 1.82 4.82 5.90
CA PRO A 214 3.20 4.38 5.74
C PRO A 214 3.34 2.86 5.65
N ASP A 215 4.36 2.38 4.93
CA ASP A 215 4.60 0.94 4.72
C ASP A 215 4.63 0.12 6.02
N GLY A 216 5.11 0.71 7.12
CA GLY A 216 5.15 0.05 8.44
C GLY A 216 3.78 -0.17 9.11
N LEU A 217 2.68 0.37 8.57
CA LEU A 217 1.34 0.26 9.15
C LEU A 217 0.37 -0.59 8.30
N GLN A 218 0.78 -1.10 7.14
CA GLN A 218 -0.08 -1.85 6.23
C GLN A 218 -0.71 -3.10 6.88
N GLY A 219 0.02 -3.78 7.77
CA GLY A 219 -0.49 -4.93 8.52
C GLY A 219 -1.40 -4.59 9.71
N LEU A 220 -1.55 -3.30 10.06
CA LEU A 220 -2.38 -2.90 11.20
C LEU A 220 -3.87 -2.95 10.90
N ALA A 221 -4.26 -2.78 9.63
CA ALA A 221 -5.66 -2.89 9.23
C ALA A 221 -6.28 -4.25 9.58
N ASP A 222 -5.48 -5.32 9.57
CA ASP A 222 -5.88 -6.68 9.91
C ASP A 222 -5.59 -7.06 11.38
N SER A 223 -5.05 -6.12 12.17
CA SER A 223 -4.72 -6.40 13.56
C SER A 223 -5.98 -6.67 14.38
N PRO A 224 -6.05 -7.77 15.16
CA PRO A 224 -7.19 -8.04 16.04
C PRO A 224 -7.27 -7.07 17.23
N HIS A 225 -6.30 -6.16 17.36
CA HIS A 225 -6.20 -5.19 18.45
C HIS A 225 -6.76 -3.81 18.10
N LEU A 226 -7.08 -3.59 16.82
CA LEU A 226 -7.68 -2.37 16.31
C LEU A 226 -9.08 -2.70 15.76
N ALA A 227 -10.02 -1.80 16.02
CA ALA A 227 -11.33 -1.85 15.40
C ALA A 227 -11.42 -0.71 14.39
N PHE A 228 -12.06 -0.97 13.25
CA PHE A 228 -12.39 0.02 12.23
C PHE A 228 -13.90 -0.02 11.98
N PRO A 229 -14.52 1.11 11.61
CA PRO A 229 -13.91 2.42 11.38
C PRO A 229 -13.62 3.23 12.66
N GLN A 230 -12.61 4.10 12.61
CA GLN A 230 -12.29 5.07 13.67
C GLN A 230 -12.46 6.50 13.16
N LEU A 231 -13.16 7.32 13.93
CA LEU A 231 -13.42 8.71 13.59
C LEU A 231 -12.64 9.62 14.53
N PHE A 232 -11.81 10.49 13.97
CA PHE A 232 -11.11 11.54 14.69
C PHE A 232 -11.79 12.87 14.42
N VAL A 233 -12.06 13.65 15.47
CA VAL A 233 -12.74 14.95 15.41
C VAL A 233 -11.90 15.96 16.18
N ALA A 234 -11.54 17.07 15.54
CA ALA A 234 -10.65 18.10 16.09
C ALA A 234 -9.31 17.53 16.65
N GLY A 235 -8.75 16.54 15.96
CA GLY A 235 -7.48 15.90 16.31
C GLY A 235 -7.54 14.80 17.38
N GLY A 236 -8.71 14.53 17.97
CA GLY A 236 -8.90 13.47 18.98
C GLY A 236 -9.80 12.33 18.49
N GLU A 237 -9.53 11.10 18.96
CA GLU A 237 -10.36 9.94 18.68
C GLU A 237 -11.75 10.09 19.33
N LEU A 238 -12.82 9.92 18.55
CA LEU A 238 -14.18 9.84 19.04
C LEU A 238 -14.50 8.37 19.37
N GLU A 239 -14.18 7.95 20.58
CA GLU A 239 -14.40 6.58 21.04
C GLU A 239 -15.89 6.19 20.96
N ALA A 240 -16.16 4.96 20.52
CA ALA A 240 -17.51 4.39 20.39
C ALA A 240 -18.50 5.24 19.55
N TRP A 241 -18.01 6.02 18.58
CA TRP A 241 -18.85 6.90 17.76
C TRP A 241 -19.97 6.19 16.99
N LEU A 242 -19.84 4.90 16.69
CA LEU A 242 -20.87 4.08 16.04
C LEU A 242 -22.13 3.87 16.91
N GLU A 243 -22.02 4.11 18.21
CA GLU A 243 -23.12 4.04 19.18
C GLU A 243 -23.72 5.43 19.47
N VAL A 244 -23.12 6.50 18.94
CA VAL A 244 -23.59 7.88 19.13
C VAL A 244 -24.79 8.14 18.21
N PRO A 245 -25.92 8.65 18.71
CA PRO A 245 -27.06 9.02 17.87
C PRO A 245 -26.66 10.02 16.77
N ALA A 246 -27.21 9.87 15.57
CA ALA A 246 -26.85 10.71 14.41
C ALA A 246 -26.98 12.22 14.68
N ALA A 247 -27.98 12.65 15.44
CA ALA A 247 -28.16 14.05 15.83
C ALA A 247 -27.03 14.57 16.74
N GLU A 248 -26.58 13.75 17.69
CA GLU A 248 -25.45 14.11 18.57
C GLU A 248 -24.13 14.09 17.80
N LEU A 249 -23.93 13.09 16.93
CA LEU A 249 -22.75 13.03 16.07
C LEU A 249 -22.67 14.28 15.16
N ARG A 250 -23.81 14.71 14.60
CA ARG A 250 -23.93 15.95 13.82
C ARG A 250 -23.46 17.17 14.61
N GLU A 251 -23.92 17.34 15.84
CA GLU A 251 -23.50 18.46 16.69
C GLU A 251 -22.00 18.48 16.93
N ARG A 252 -21.40 17.30 17.20
CA ARG A 252 -19.94 17.16 17.39
C ARG A 252 -19.15 17.51 16.13
N LEU A 253 -19.60 17.02 14.96
CA LEU A 253 -18.99 17.34 13.67
C LEU A 253 -19.13 18.83 13.32
N ALA A 254 -20.30 19.42 13.56
CA ALA A 254 -20.55 20.85 13.34
C ALA A 254 -19.62 21.72 14.21
N ALA A 255 -19.48 21.37 15.50
CA ALA A 255 -18.61 22.07 16.43
C ALA A 255 -17.13 22.02 16.03
N ALA A 256 -16.72 20.96 15.33
CA ALA A 256 -15.37 20.80 14.79
C ALA A 256 -15.15 21.52 13.45
N GLY A 257 -16.19 22.13 12.88
CA GLY A 257 -16.12 22.84 11.60
C GLY A 257 -16.26 21.95 10.36
N VAL A 258 -16.83 20.75 10.50
CA VAL A 258 -17.15 19.88 9.36
C VAL A 258 -18.34 20.48 8.60
N PRO A 259 -18.28 20.61 7.26
CA PRO A 259 -19.42 21.05 6.47
C PRO A 259 -20.50 19.96 6.45
N LEU A 260 -21.72 20.32 6.84
CA LEU A 260 -22.84 19.37 6.98
C LEU A 260 -24.05 19.82 6.15
N GLY A 261 -24.63 18.89 5.40
CA GLY A 261 -25.91 19.06 4.69
C GLY A 261 -27.12 18.96 5.63
N GLU A 262 -28.34 19.01 5.10
CA GLU A 262 -29.55 18.82 5.93
C GLU A 262 -29.64 17.36 6.43
N PRO A 263 -29.88 17.13 7.73
CA PRO A 263 -29.96 15.77 8.26
C PRO A 263 -31.22 15.08 7.73
N GLY A 264 -31.06 13.88 7.17
CA GLY A 264 -32.18 13.16 6.56
C GLY A 264 -32.64 13.76 5.23
N SER A 265 -31.86 14.65 4.60
CA SER A 265 -31.95 14.81 3.14
C SER A 265 -31.42 13.53 2.49
N ASP A 266 -32.15 12.42 2.67
CA ASP A 266 -32.12 11.24 1.81
C ASP A 266 -32.73 11.59 0.44
N GLU A 267 -32.57 12.82 -0.05
CA GLU A 267 -32.46 12.95 -1.49
C GLU A 267 -31.11 12.30 -1.78
N PRO A 268 -31.07 11.03 -2.23
CA PRO A 268 -29.82 10.42 -2.62
C PRO A 268 -29.14 11.44 -3.50
N GLU A 269 -27.85 11.73 -3.25
CA GLU A 269 -27.06 12.47 -4.22
C GLU A 269 -27.44 11.83 -5.55
N PRO A 270 -28.13 12.58 -6.43
CA PRO A 270 -28.84 11.94 -7.49
C PRO A 270 -27.80 11.15 -8.28
N CYS A 271 -28.16 9.98 -8.83
CA CYS A 271 -27.20 9.03 -9.43
C CYS A 271 -26.23 9.72 -10.43
N HIS A 272 -26.56 10.93 -10.88
CA HIS A 272 -25.76 11.89 -11.61
C HIS A 272 -24.88 12.89 -10.80
N GLY A 273 -24.42 12.54 -9.60
CA GLY A 273 -23.53 13.39 -8.81
C GLY A 273 -22.24 13.72 -9.57
N THR A 274 -21.88 15.01 -9.61
CA THR A 274 -20.69 15.54 -10.31
C THR A 274 -19.39 14.84 -9.91
N SER A 275 -19.36 14.24 -8.72
CA SER A 275 -18.21 13.50 -8.17
C SER A 275 -17.87 12.24 -8.97
N ALA A 276 -18.86 11.50 -9.50
CA ALA A 276 -18.62 10.24 -10.22
C ALA A 276 -17.78 10.44 -11.50
N PHE A 277 -17.87 11.63 -12.10
CA PHE A 277 -17.23 11.94 -13.37
C PHE A 277 -16.06 12.93 -13.24
N ALA A 278 -15.79 13.45 -12.03
CA ALA A 278 -14.80 14.51 -11.82
C ALA A 278 -13.36 14.11 -12.19
N GLU A 279 -13.01 12.83 -12.07
CA GLU A 279 -11.66 12.39 -12.40
C GLU A 279 -11.36 12.51 -13.90
N GLY A 280 -10.44 13.39 -14.29
CA GLY A 280 -10.03 13.54 -15.69
C GLY A 280 -11.00 14.33 -16.58
N LEU A 281 -12.01 14.97 -16.01
CA LEU A 281 -12.86 15.95 -16.69
C LEU A 281 -12.63 17.35 -16.11
N GLU A 282 -12.71 18.37 -16.96
CA GLU A 282 -12.69 19.77 -16.53
C GLU A 282 -13.97 20.12 -15.74
N PRO A 283 -13.93 21.09 -14.81
CA PRO A 283 -15.10 21.43 -13.99
C PRO A 283 -16.38 21.75 -14.78
N TRP A 284 -16.24 22.41 -15.94
CA TRP A 284 -17.39 22.72 -16.80
C TRP A 284 -17.91 21.50 -17.58
N GLU A 285 -17.04 20.53 -17.89
CA GLU A 285 -17.43 19.27 -18.52
C GLU A 285 -18.23 18.41 -17.53
N VAL A 286 -17.80 18.38 -16.26
CA VAL A 286 -18.54 17.73 -15.18
C VAL A 286 -19.93 18.36 -15.02
N ALA A 287 -20.01 19.69 -15.05
CA ALA A 287 -21.30 20.40 -15.01
C ALA A 287 -22.16 20.13 -16.25
N LEU A 288 -21.56 19.94 -17.44
CA LEU A 288 -22.28 19.55 -18.64
C LEU A 288 -22.86 18.14 -18.51
N VAL A 289 -22.09 17.17 -17.99
CA VAL A 289 -22.56 15.80 -17.73
C VAL A 289 -23.73 15.82 -16.75
N GLU A 290 -23.66 16.66 -15.70
CA GLU A 290 -24.76 16.85 -14.75
C GLU A 290 -26.03 17.38 -15.46
N LEU A 291 -25.92 18.38 -16.33
CA LEU A 291 -27.07 18.91 -17.06
C LEU A 291 -27.65 17.89 -18.05
N VAL A 292 -26.81 17.12 -18.74
CA VAL A 292 -27.27 16.08 -19.66
C VAL A 292 -27.96 14.93 -18.90
N SER A 293 -27.51 14.61 -17.70
CA SER A 293 -28.16 13.58 -16.89
C SER A 293 -29.56 13.96 -16.42
N LYS A 294 -29.83 15.26 -16.21
CA LYS A 294 -31.12 15.80 -15.76
C LYS A 294 -32.08 16.01 -16.93
N ASP A 295 -31.58 16.63 -18.00
CA ASP A 295 -32.41 17.19 -19.07
C ASP A 295 -32.18 16.47 -20.43
N GLY A 296 -31.39 15.41 -20.46
CA GLY A 296 -31.00 14.67 -21.68
C GLY A 296 -30.03 15.42 -22.58
N ALA A 297 -29.56 14.75 -23.63
CA ALA A 297 -28.65 15.29 -24.66
C ALA A 297 -29.42 16.12 -25.71
N SER A 298 -30.19 17.10 -25.24
CA SER A 298 -30.97 18.02 -26.07
C SER A 298 -30.93 19.43 -25.49
N ASP A 299 -31.52 20.41 -26.19
CA ASP A 299 -31.61 21.82 -25.74
C ASP A 299 -30.27 22.41 -25.26
N TRP A 300 -29.28 22.38 -26.14
CA TRP A 300 -27.93 22.89 -25.87
C TRP A 300 -27.91 24.39 -25.57
N ALA A 301 -28.89 25.15 -26.05
CA ALA A 301 -29.03 26.58 -25.77
C ALA A 301 -29.41 26.84 -24.31
N ALA A 302 -30.36 26.08 -23.75
CA ALA A 302 -30.70 26.17 -22.33
C ALA A 302 -29.52 25.74 -21.43
N LYS A 303 -28.82 24.66 -21.80
CA LYS A 303 -27.64 24.20 -21.06
C LYS A 303 -26.49 25.22 -21.09
N ALA A 304 -26.27 25.87 -22.23
CA ALA A 304 -25.33 26.97 -22.37
C ALA A 304 -25.65 28.14 -21.44
N ALA A 305 -26.91 28.56 -21.38
CA ALA A 305 -27.35 29.59 -20.45
C ALA A 305 -27.12 29.17 -18.99
N CYS A 306 -27.48 27.94 -18.62
CA CYS A 306 -27.29 27.43 -17.27
C CYS A 306 -25.81 27.37 -16.85
N LEU A 307 -24.92 26.92 -17.74
CA LEU A 307 -23.47 26.92 -17.48
C LEU A 307 -22.92 28.33 -17.31
N LYS A 308 -23.39 29.29 -18.11
CA LYS A 308 -23.01 30.70 -17.99
C LYS A 308 -23.47 31.31 -16.67
N GLU A 309 -24.68 31.01 -16.22
CA GLU A 309 -25.20 31.41 -14.91
C GLU A 309 -24.40 30.80 -13.75
N LYS A 310 -23.93 29.56 -13.91
CA LYS A 310 -23.02 28.89 -12.97
C LYS A 310 -21.58 29.43 -13.03
N GLY A 311 -21.28 30.40 -13.90
CA GLY A 311 -19.95 31.03 -14.03
C GLY A 311 -18.97 30.30 -14.94
N PHE A 312 -19.43 29.28 -15.68
CA PHE A 312 -18.59 28.59 -16.66
C PHE A 312 -18.55 29.39 -17.97
N GLY A 313 -17.35 29.85 -18.34
CA GLY A 313 -17.07 30.65 -19.54
C GLY A 313 -16.31 31.94 -19.22
N GLY A 314 -15.45 32.39 -20.13
CA GLY A 314 -14.68 33.63 -19.97
C GLY A 314 -13.43 33.48 -19.08
N GLU A 315 -13.16 34.47 -18.22
CA GLU A 315 -11.90 34.61 -17.46
C GLU A 315 -11.60 33.44 -16.49
N GLN A 316 -12.58 32.61 -16.15
CA GLN A 316 -12.44 31.50 -15.19
C GLN A 316 -12.07 30.14 -15.84
N GLY A 317 -11.66 30.13 -17.12
CA GLY A 317 -10.89 29.01 -17.69
C GLY A 317 -11.68 27.93 -18.45
N GLY A 318 -12.84 28.25 -19.03
CA GLY A 318 -13.57 27.37 -19.94
C GLY A 318 -13.93 28.08 -21.26
N PRO A 319 -14.18 27.33 -22.35
CA PRO A 319 -14.72 27.92 -23.57
C PRO A 319 -16.05 28.61 -23.26
N GLU A 320 -16.36 29.73 -23.93
CA GLU A 320 -17.67 30.36 -23.78
C GLU A 320 -18.74 29.33 -24.17
N PRO A 321 -19.69 29.01 -23.28
CA PRO A 321 -20.63 27.91 -23.51
C PRO A 321 -21.64 28.34 -24.58
N GLU A 322 -21.30 28.09 -25.84
CA GLU A 322 -22.22 28.20 -26.95
C GLU A 322 -22.87 26.84 -27.21
N ALA A 323 -24.13 26.84 -27.66
CA ALA A 323 -24.90 25.62 -27.90
C ALA A 323 -24.14 24.61 -28.80
N ALA A 324 -23.55 25.08 -29.90
CA ALA A 324 -22.79 24.23 -30.83
C ALA A 324 -21.51 23.66 -30.20
N LEU A 325 -20.86 24.40 -29.30
CA LEU A 325 -19.66 23.94 -28.59
C LEU A 325 -20.01 22.89 -27.54
N LEU A 326 -21.12 23.05 -26.82
CA LEU A 326 -21.58 22.07 -25.85
C LEU A 326 -22.03 20.77 -26.51
N GLU A 327 -22.69 20.85 -27.67
CA GLU A 327 -23.06 19.67 -28.45
C GLU A 327 -21.80 18.90 -28.89
N ALA A 328 -20.82 19.59 -29.50
CA ALA A 328 -19.56 18.97 -29.90
C ALA A 328 -18.76 18.43 -28.69
N ALA A 329 -18.81 19.12 -27.55
CA ALA A 329 -18.19 18.64 -26.31
C ALA A 329 -18.87 17.37 -25.80
N TRP A 330 -20.21 17.31 -25.82
CA TRP A 330 -20.96 16.13 -25.43
C TRP A 330 -20.64 14.94 -26.35
N GLU A 331 -20.55 15.13 -27.66
CA GLU A 331 -20.17 14.06 -28.60
C GLU A 331 -18.82 13.43 -28.25
N ARG A 332 -17.85 14.25 -27.80
CA ARG A 332 -16.54 13.78 -27.31
C ARG A 332 -16.63 13.11 -25.94
N LEU A 333 -17.45 13.64 -25.03
CA LEU A 333 -17.55 13.16 -23.65
C LEU A 333 -18.41 11.89 -23.51
N ALA A 334 -19.45 11.73 -24.32
CA ALA A 334 -20.41 10.63 -24.20
C ALA A 334 -19.74 9.24 -24.22
N PRO A 335 -18.74 8.95 -25.09
CA PRO A 335 -18.00 7.69 -25.02
C PRO A 335 -17.21 7.50 -23.70
N VAL A 336 -16.60 8.56 -23.17
CA VAL A 336 -15.85 8.53 -21.91
C VAL A 336 -16.77 8.29 -20.72
N VAL A 337 -17.92 8.98 -20.70
CA VAL A 337 -18.98 8.79 -19.69
C VAL A 337 -19.52 7.37 -19.77
N ARG A 338 -19.78 6.84 -20.98
CA ARG A 338 -20.22 5.45 -21.19
C ARG A 338 -19.21 4.46 -20.63
N GLU A 339 -17.93 4.61 -20.98
CA GLU A 339 -16.86 3.72 -20.50
C GLU A 339 -16.75 3.74 -18.96
N LYS A 340 -16.88 4.91 -18.34
CA LYS A 340 -16.92 5.04 -16.88
C LYS A 340 -18.12 4.31 -16.27
N LEU A 341 -19.31 4.49 -16.85
CA LEU A 341 -20.52 3.80 -16.39
C LEU A 341 -20.42 2.27 -16.56
N GLU A 342 -19.75 1.78 -17.61
CA GLU A 342 -19.51 0.34 -17.81
C GLU A 342 -18.47 -0.21 -16.81
N LYS A 343 -17.52 0.61 -16.36
CA LYS A 343 -16.45 0.22 -15.43
C LYS A 343 -16.79 0.40 -13.95
N GLN A 344 -17.80 1.21 -13.63
CA GLN A 344 -18.24 1.47 -12.26
C GLN A 344 -19.47 0.58 -11.95
N PRO A 345 -19.29 -0.56 -11.25
CA PRO A 345 -20.41 -1.44 -10.90
C PRO A 345 -21.40 -0.80 -9.93
N GLU A 346 -20.97 0.25 -9.21
CA GLU A 346 -21.75 0.92 -8.16
C GLU A 346 -21.58 2.44 -8.28
N MET A 347 -22.69 3.17 -8.43
CA MET A 347 -22.73 4.63 -8.45
C MET A 347 -22.54 5.20 -7.03
N PRO A 348 -22.23 6.50 -6.83
CA PRO A 348 -22.09 7.09 -5.49
C PRO A 348 -23.30 6.90 -4.56
N CYS A 349 -24.48 6.65 -5.13
CA CYS A 349 -25.71 6.34 -4.41
C CYS A 349 -25.79 4.88 -3.90
N GLY A 350 -24.76 4.05 -4.14
CA GLY A 350 -24.72 2.64 -3.70
C GLY A 350 -25.57 1.69 -4.55
N HIS A 351 -25.95 2.10 -5.77
CA HIS A 351 -26.74 1.29 -6.68
C HIS A 351 -26.02 1.17 -8.03
N SER A 352 -26.18 0.04 -8.71
CA SER A 352 -25.87 -0.04 -10.14
C SER A 352 -26.82 0.85 -10.93
N CYS A 353 -26.44 1.22 -12.14
CA CYS A 353 -27.33 1.95 -13.05
C CYS A 353 -28.69 1.26 -13.28
N SER A 354 -28.72 -0.07 -13.29
CA SER A 354 -29.96 -0.86 -13.43
C SER A 354 -30.82 -0.91 -12.18
N THR A 355 -30.22 -0.80 -11.01
CA THR A 355 -30.89 -0.85 -9.70
C THR A 355 -31.11 0.53 -9.08
N CYS A 356 -30.60 1.60 -9.69
CA CYS A 356 -30.79 2.98 -9.25
C CYS A 356 -32.31 3.31 -9.23
N PRO A 357 -32.88 3.66 -8.05
CA PRO A 357 -34.31 3.97 -7.92
C PRO A 357 -34.75 5.14 -8.81
N THR A 358 -33.85 6.09 -9.07
CA THR A 358 -34.08 7.28 -9.92
C THR A 358 -33.69 7.04 -11.38
N ARG A 359 -33.52 5.79 -11.82
CA ARG A 359 -33.16 5.45 -13.21
C ARG A 359 -34.12 6.08 -14.23
N HIS A 360 -35.40 6.18 -13.88
CA HIS A 360 -36.42 6.76 -14.75
C HIS A 360 -36.27 8.28 -14.95
N ASP A 361 -35.61 8.97 -14.02
CA ASP A 361 -35.33 10.40 -14.10
C ASP A 361 -33.93 10.68 -14.68
N CYS A 362 -33.04 9.69 -14.70
CA CYS A 362 -31.68 9.81 -15.23
C CYS A 362 -31.67 9.67 -16.77
N GLN A 363 -31.58 10.80 -17.46
CA GLN A 363 -31.50 10.88 -18.92
C GLN A 363 -30.13 10.47 -19.48
N LEU A 364 -29.16 10.14 -18.62
CA LEU A 364 -27.79 9.83 -19.03
C LEU A 364 -27.72 8.56 -19.88
N HIS A 365 -28.56 7.55 -19.60
CA HIS A 365 -28.61 6.29 -20.36
C HIS A 365 -29.07 6.50 -21.81
N ASP A 366 -30.07 7.34 -22.01
CA ASP A 366 -30.55 7.66 -23.35
C ASP A 366 -29.51 8.53 -24.09
N ALA A 367 -28.86 9.43 -23.34
CA ALA A 367 -27.85 10.34 -23.87
C ALA A 367 -26.53 9.67 -24.30
N VAL A 368 -26.05 8.66 -23.55
CA VAL A 368 -24.81 7.93 -23.89
C VAL A 368 -25.07 6.68 -24.71
N GLY A 369 -26.33 6.31 -24.97
CA GLY A 369 -26.71 5.06 -25.63
C GLY A 369 -26.65 3.84 -24.69
N HIS A 370 -26.92 2.65 -25.24
CA HIS A 370 -27.00 1.42 -24.44
C HIS A 370 -25.68 1.14 -23.68
N VAL A 371 -25.74 1.28 -22.36
CA VAL A 371 -24.70 0.87 -21.41
C VAL A 371 -24.97 -0.59 -21.06
N ARG A 372 -23.97 -1.46 -21.23
CA ARG A 372 -24.08 -2.86 -20.80
C ARG A 372 -24.24 -2.92 -19.30
N ASP A 373 -25.31 -3.55 -18.83
CA ASP A 373 -25.52 -3.75 -17.41
C ASP A 373 -24.82 -5.02 -16.91
N ILE A 374 -24.66 -5.17 -15.60
CA ILE A 374 -24.09 -6.37 -14.98
C ILE A 374 -24.86 -7.64 -15.37
N GLU A 375 -26.17 -7.53 -15.64
CA GLU A 375 -27.01 -8.61 -16.16
C GLU A 375 -26.63 -9.01 -17.59
N ASP A 376 -26.13 -8.08 -18.41
CA ASP A 376 -25.64 -8.34 -19.76
C ASP A 376 -24.24 -8.99 -19.78
N LEU A 377 -23.49 -8.85 -18.67
CA LEU A 377 -22.14 -9.38 -18.51
C LEU A 377 -22.10 -10.82 -17.99
N ALA A 378 -23.21 -11.34 -17.44
CA ALA A 378 -23.27 -12.73 -17.01
C ALA A 378 -23.08 -13.67 -18.22
N PRO A 379 -22.18 -14.66 -18.14
CA PRO A 379 -22.02 -15.63 -19.22
C PRO A 379 -23.36 -16.32 -19.42
N LYS A 380 -23.95 -16.16 -20.62
CA LYS A 380 -25.18 -16.88 -20.99
C LYS A 380 -24.89 -18.36 -20.82
N GLY A 381 -25.42 -18.96 -19.75
CA GLY A 381 -25.17 -20.35 -19.39
C GLY A 381 -25.45 -21.24 -20.59
N GLY A 382 -24.38 -21.83 -21.13
CA GLY A 382 -24.41 -22.82 -22.21
C GLY A 382 -24.42 -24.23 -21.66
#